data_AF-A0A5J5J6K7-F1
#
_entry.id   AF-A0A5J5J6K7-F1
#
_cell.length_a   1.000
_cell.length_b   1.000
_cell.length_c   1.000
_cell.angle_alpha   90.00
_cell.angle_beta   90.00
_cell.angle_gamma   90.00
#
_symmetry.space_group_name_H-M   'P 1'
#
loop_
_entity.id
_entity.type
_entity.pdbx_description
1 polymer ?
#
loop_
_entity_poly.entity_id
_entity_poly.type
_entity_poly.pdbx_seq_one_letter_code
_entity_poly.pdbx_strand_id
1 'polypeptide(L)'
;MSAPSTRRASLLLACAASAVIAGLVLLPATAQADEIAAPDPASASAPADPVPATDPGSGAEPAPAADPASATDPAPDAATAPEPVAADPAAPADAIPVTDAAPAGEAATPTDVVVVDPAVTTPADVLADAPDAPTVTLFAEPADPAAAAAPAPGDPCYPAVCIDNGTILLAVNPTGELNTSDGTGSKAGPGDAGLEFLPTGNDSTSPGCLCEGWGVADPATGVWGGANQDDSPNGINLSVESFTWTGSTATSVVLVNDAEGAPYFRVTHEYVPSEATPNLYQVNVTIENMSGAPIATVQYRRVMDWDIEPTAFNEFVTIDGGTATALKFTSDDGFASSNPLSGPSQILFTGNAVDSGPADHGALFDFSFGGLDVGGKLSFVIYYGGAAAETDAQAALAAVGAEAYSFGQTSTDPAGGTPNTFIFAFGKVGGSAIFAAPEPPAPAEVQPVVDVQPAAPIVAEVASAPALAATGSDPATTAALPWWSLAAVTGIIAGAALVVLRRRAVRAER
;
A
#
# COMPACT_ATOMS: atom_id res chain seq x y z
N MET A 1 73.90 1.21 33.70
CA MET A 1 74.53 0.34 32.68
C MET A 1 73.68 0.39 31.40
N SER A 2 74.23 -0.10 30.28
CA SER A 2 73.89 0.26 28.90
C SER A 2 72.45 0.02 28.41
N ALA A 3 72.06 0.83 27.42
CA ALA A 3 71.02 0.58 26.40
C ALA A 3 71.59 -0.35 25.28
N PRO A 4 70.95 -0.63 24.10
CA PRO A 4 69.75 -0.01 23.49
C PRO A 4 68.79 -0.89 22.62
N SER A 5 67.81 -0.22 21.99
CA SER A 5 67.15 -0.56 20.68
C SER A 5 66.03 -1.62 20.71
N THR A 6 64.84 -1.42 20.12
CA THR A 6 64.55 -0.91 18.76
C THR A 6 63.26 -0.04 18.61
N ARG A 7 63.19 0.71 17.49
CA ARG A 7 62.06 1.57 17.00
C ARG A 7 61.00 0.71 16.25
N ARG A 8 59.76 1.11 15.93
CA ARG A 8 59.20 2.36 15.33
C ARG A 8 57.74 2.55 15.81
N ALA A 9 57.18 3.74 16.11
CA ALA A 9 57.19 5.07 15.47
C ALA A 9 56.09 5.27 14.40
N SER A 10 54.94 5.79 14.84
CA SER A 10 53.90 6.44 14.03
C SER A 10 54.41 7.76 13.44
N LEU A 11 53.82 8.24 12.33
CA LEU A 11 54.06 9.60 11.83
C LEU A 11 52.75 10.27 11.36
N LEU A 12 52.66 11.56 11.65
CA LEU A 12 51.58 12.49 11.30
C LEU A 12 51.96 13.33 10.06
N LEU A 13 50.95 14.04 9.53
CA LEU A 13 51.02 15.32 8.81
C LEU A 13 51.66 15.38 7.40
N ALA A 14 50.92 15.97 6.45
CA ALA A 14 51.26 17.29 5.89
C ALA A 14 50.09 17.89 5.07
N CYS A 15 49.97 19.23 5.10
CA CYS A 15 49.00 20.03 4.32
C CYS A 15 49.61 20.54 2.98
N ALA A 16 48.88 21.45 2.31
CA ALA A 16 49.25 22.32 1.17
C ALA A 16 49.15 21.70 -0.24
N ALA A 17 48.76 22.44 -1.30
CA ALA A 17 48.14 23.78 -1.38
C ALA A 17 47.48 24.02 -2.76
N SER A 18 46.75 25.13 -2.85
CA SER A 18 45.98 25.70 -3.96
C SER A 18 46.57 25.66 -5.38
N ALA A 19 45.70 25.59 -6.38
CA ALA A 19 45.88 26.27 -7.67
C ALA A 19 44.52 26.74 -8.25
N VAL A 20 44.33 28.06 -8.32
CA VAL A 20 43.21 28.71 -9.01
C VAL A 20 43.60 28.92 -10.47
N ILE A 21 42.69 28.68 -11.41
CA ILE A 21 42.77 29.24 -12.77
C ILE A 21 41.40 29.82 -13.14
N ALA A 22 41.39 31.09 -13.53
CA ALA A 22 40.20 31.80 -13.98
C ALA A 22 40.43 32.39 -15.38
N GLY A 23 39.43 32.24 -16.25
CA GLY A 23 39.10 33.17 -17.33
C GLY A 23 39.96 33.19 -18.59
N LEU A 24 39.33 32.95 -19.75
CA LEU A 24 39.28 33.99 -20.79
C LEU A 24 38.00 33.88 -21.64
N VAL A 25 37.45 35.03 -22.00
CA VAL A 25 36.23 35.22 -22.81
C VAL A 25 36.60 35.47 -24.27
N LEU A 26 35.77 35.02 -25.22
CA LEU A 26 35.64 35.68 -26.53
C LEU A 26 34.25 35.41 -27.15
N LEU A 27 33.55 36.50 -27.46
CA LEU A 27 32.29 36.55 -28.21
C LEU A 27 32.52 36.35 -29.72
N PRO A 28 31.46 36.14 -30.51
CA PRO A 28 31.03 37.27 -31.32
C PRO A 28 29.53 37.58 -31.21
N ALA A 29 29.15 38.80 -31.60
CA ALA A 29 27.78 39.31 -31.57
C ALA A 29 27.27 39.61 -33.00
N THR A 30 25.97 39.39 -33.23
CA THR A 30 25.03 40.11 -34.13
C THR A 30 23.69 39.36 -34.02
N ALA A 31 22.64 39.86 -33.38
CA ALA A 31 21.81 41.02 -33.74
C ALA A 31 20.98 40.80 -35.03
N GLN A 32 19.70 40.47 -34.88
CA GLN A 32 18.59 41.33 -35.27
C GLN A 32 17.30 40.95 -34.52
N ALA A 33 16.40 41.91 -34.38
CA ALA A 33 15.08 41.76 -33.77
C ALA A 33 13.99 42.08 -34.81
N ASP A 34 12.83 41.45 -34.64
CA ASP A 34 11.50 41.73 -35.20
C ASP A 34 10.52 40.80 -34.43
N GLU A 35 9.23 41.07 -34.25
CA GLU A 35 8.51 42.34 -34.17
C GLU A 35 7.28 42.11 -33.25
N ILE A 36 6.87 43.17 -32.57
CA ILE A 36 5.69 43.40 -31.73
C ILE A 36 4.41 42.58 -32.07
N ALA A 37 3.77 41.99 -31.05
CA ALA A 37 2.31 41.98 -30.92
C ALA A 37 1.87 41.71 -29.47
N ALA A 38 1.43 42.75 -28.75
CA ALA A 38 0.62 42.63 -27.54
C ALA A 38 -0.79 43.20 -27.82
N PRO A 39 -1.88 42.61 -27.27
CA PRO A 39 -3.22 43.19 -27.40
C PRO A 39 -3.44 44.37 -26.43
N ASP A 40 -4.28 45.30 -26.87
CA ASP A 40 -4.54 46.62 -26.28
C ASP A 40 -5.46 46.55 -25.02
N PRO A 41 -5.23 47.33 -23.94
CA PRO A 41 -6.08 47.31 -22.74
C PRO A 41 -7.16 48.42 -22.73
N ALA A 42 -8.42 48.04 -22.50
CA ALA A 42 -9.54 48.98 -22.41
C ALA A 42 -9.96 49.29 -20.95
N SER A 43 -9.33 50.34 -20.40
CA SER A 43 -9.91 51.39 -19.54
C SER A 43 -10.97 51.06 -18.47
N ALA A 44 -10.58 51.23 -17.19
CA ALA A 44 -11.38 51.98 -16.21
C ALA A 44 -10.48 52.56 -15.10
N SER A 45 -10.58 53.87 -14.85
CA SER A 45 -9.73 54.60 -13.88
C SER A 45 -10.44 54.89 -12.55
N ALA A 46 -9.70 54.66 -11.45
CA ALA A 46 -9.46 55.45 -10.22
C ALA A 46 -10.25 56.79 -9.95
N PRO A 47 -10.17 57.46 -8.77
CA PRO A 47 -9.19 57.28 -7.66
C PRO A 47 -9.70 57.49 -6.20
N ALA A 48 -8.80 57.25 -5.23
CA ALA A 48 -8.64 58.07 -4.01
C ALA A 48 -7.19 57.94 -3.46
N ASP A 49 -6.63 59.02 -2.92
CA ASP A 49 -5.18 59.25 -2.80
C ASP A 49 -4.49 58.85 -1.46
N PRO A 50 -3.14 58.79 -1.39
CA PRO A 50 -2.36 58.18 -0.30
C PRO A 50 -1.57 59.17 0.58
N VAL A 51 -1.10 58.72 1.77
CA VAL A 51 0.01 59.32 2.55
C VAL A 51 0.66 58.24 3.48
N PRO A 52 1.89 58.42 4.01
CA PRO A 52 3.11 57.89 3.36
C PRO A 52 3.97 56.97 4.27
N ALA A 53 5.03 56.40 3.69
CA ALA A 53 6.10 55.74 4.45
C ALA A 53 7.26 56.70 4.78
N THR A 54 7.91 56.51 5.94
CA THR A 54 9.23 57.06 6.27
C THR A 54 10.05 56.04 7.06
N ASP A 55 11.33 55.95 6.71
CA ASP A 55 12.33 54.93 7.14
C ASP A 55 13.22 55.47 8.32
N PRO A 56 14.39 54.88 8.68
CA PRO A 56 14.59 54.03 9.88
C PRO A 56 15.52 54.64 10.96
N GLY A 57 15.75 53.92 12.08
CA GLY A 57 16.99 54.13 12.87
C GLY A 57 17.11 53.55 14.30
N SER A 58 17.87 52.46 14.43
CA SER A 58 18.81 52.09 15.53
C SER A 58 18.31 51.91 16.99
N GLY A 59 18.60 50.74 17.62
CA GLY A 59 18.23 50.49 19.03
C GLY A 59 18.72 49.26 19.82
N ALA A 60 19.73 48.49 19.36
CA ALA A 60 20.52 47.49 20.13
C ALA A 60 19.87 46.20 20.74
N GLU A 61 20.71 45.15 20.75
CA GLU A 61 20.58 43.74 21.22
C GLU A 61 20.41 43.54 22.77
N PRO A 62 20.18 42.31 23.32
CA PRO A 62 20.76 41.00 22.92
C PRO A 62 19.89 39.72 22.99
N ALA A 63 20.50 38.61 22.51
CA ALA A 63 20.04 37.21 22.61
C ALA A 63 20.92 36.40 23.63
N PRO A 64 20.96 35.05 23.64
CA PRO A 64 19.90 34.09 24.01
C PRO A 64 20.34 33.05 25.10
N ALA A 65 19.40 32.28 25.66
CA ALA A 65 19.59 31.02 26.42
C ALA A 65 18.22 30.48 26.90
N ALA A 66 18.00 29.23 27.35
CA ALA A 66 18.57 27.90 27.09
C ALA A 66 17.71 26.88 27.90
N ASP A 67 17.69 25.61 27.48
CA ASP A 67 17.05 24.50 28.21
C ASP A 67 17.79 24.16 29.53
N PRO A 68 17.11 23.59 30.55
CA PRO A 68 17.66 22.37 31.15
C PRO A 68 16.65 21.32 31.66
N ALA A 69 17.01 20.04 31.46
CA ALA A 69 16.40 18.88 32.10
C ALA A 69 17.04 18.47 33.45
N SER A 70 16.30 17.64 34.21
CA SER A 70 16.73 16.70 35.27
C SER A 70 17.23 17.20 36.65
N ALA A 71 16.54 16.75 37.73
CA ALA A 71 17.15 16.25 38.97
C ALA A 71 16.16 15.51 39.93
N THR A 72 16.31 14.18 40.03
CA THR A 72 16.26 13.31 41.24
C THR A 72 15.15 13.36 42.32
N ASP A 73 14.61 12.16 42.62
CA ASP A 73 13.82 11.74 43.79
C ASP A 73 14.61 11.80 45.13
N PRO A 74 13.95 11.93 46.31
CA PRO A 74 13.89 10.76 47.22
C PRO A 74 12.62 10.61 48.12
N ALA A 75 12.16 9.37 48.28
CA ALA A 75 11.42 8.86 49.47
C ALA A 75 12.38 8.45 50.63
N PRO A 76 11.96 8.00 51.85
CA PRO A 76 10.59 7.70 52.37
C PRO A 76 10.29 8.20 53.82
N ASP A 77 9.05 8.02 54.33
CA ASP A 77 8.72 7.30 55.60
C ASP A 77 7.18 7.07 55.78
N ALA A 78 6.74 6.38 56.84
CA ALA A 78 5.58 5.48 56.84
C ALA A 78 4.36 5.80 57.78
N ALA A 79 3.42 4.82 57.82
CA ALA A 79 2.28 4.60 58.74
C ALA A 79 0.93 5.30 58.37
N THR A 80 -0.28 4.71 58.52
CA THR A 80 -0.73 3.45 59.20
C THR A 80 -2.00 2.88 58.53
N ALA A 81 -2.24 1.57 58.62
CA ALA A 81 -3.50 0.91 58.19
C ALA A 81 -4.58 0.86 59.29
N PRO A 82 -5.82 0.45 58.95
CA PRO A 82 -6.41 -0.69 59.70
C PRO A 82 -7.21 -1.70 58.84
N GLU A 83 -7.20 -2.98 59.26
CA GLU A 83 -8.10 -4.06 58.80
C GLU A 83 -9.23 -4.35 59.86
N PRO A 84 -9.93 -5.51 59.91
CA PRO A 84 -11.29 -5.66 59.38
C PRO A 84 -12.32 -6.17 60.43
N VAL A 85 -13.57 -6.41 60.03
CA VAL A 85 -14.60 -7.08 60.86
C VAL A 85 -15.45 -8.04 60.01
N ALA A 86 -15.81 -9.22 60.54
CA ALA A 86 -16.50 -10.29 59.80
C ALA A 86 -17.64 -10.99 60.59
N ALA A 87 -18.63 -11.52 59.83
CA ALA A 87 -19.61 -12.60 60.13
C ALA A 87 -20.62 -12.43 61.31
N ASP A 88 -21.95 -12.35 61.11
CA ASP A 88 -22.99 -13.41 60.81
C ASP A 88 -23.84 -13.69 62.11
N PRO A 89 -24.99 -14.43 62.21
CA PRO A 89 -25.75 -15.24 61.21
C PRO A 89 -27.32 -15.17 61.22
N ALA A 90 -27.91 -15.91 60.25
CA ALA A 90 -29.19 -16.67 60.30
C ALA A 90 -30.57 -16.04 59.96
N ALA A 91 -31.42 -16.87 59.31
CA ALA A 91 -32.75 -16.59 58.72
C ALA A 91 -33.95 -17.13 59.56
N PRO A 92 -35.23 -17.04 59.10
CA PRO A 92 -35.78 -18.07 58.20
C PRO A 92 -36.79 -17.57 57.13
N ALA A 93 -37.38 -18.50 56.37
CA ALA A 93 -38.19 -18.28 55.16
C ALA A 93 -39.72 -18.36 55.36
N ASP A 94 -40.47 -17.92 54.34
CA ASP A 94 -41.89 -18.26 54.09
C ASP A 94 -42.16 -18.31 52.56
N ALA A 95 -43.22 -19.00 52.12
CA ALA A 95 -43.34 -19.51 50.74
C ALA A 95 -44.68 -19.24 50.03
N ILE A 96 -44.60 -18.97 48.70
CA ILE A 96 -45.52 -19.40 47.61
C ILE A 96 -46.97 -18.84 47.64
N PRO A 97 -47.46 -18.18 46.54
CA PRO A 97 -47.93 -18.94 45.38
C PRO A 97 -47.62 -18.41 43.98
N VAL A 98 -47.67 -19.36 43.03
CA VAL A 98 -47.60 -19.18 41.58
C VAL A 98 -48.97 -18.81 41.01
N THR A 99 -49.03 -17.88 40.06
CA THR A 99 -50.08 -17.78 39.04
C THR A 99 -49.50 -17.28 37.72
N ASP A 100 -49.93 -17.89 36.61
CA ASP A 100 -49.47 -17.63 35.23
C ASP A 100 -49.64 -16.18 34.74
N ALA A 101 -48.70 -15.73 33.89
CA ALA A 101 -48.94 -15.55 32.45
C ALA A 101 -47.89 -14.59 31.83
N ALA A 102 -46.87 -15.15 31.17
CA ALA A 102 -46.01 -14.39 30.27
C ALA A 102 -46.57 -14.47 28.84
N PRO A 103 -46.60 -13.36 28.06
CA PRO A 103 -46.62 -13.48 26.61
C PRO A 103 -45.26 -14.02 26.15
N ALA A 104 -45.28 -14.93 25.17
CA ALA A 104 -44.08 -15.62 24.72
C ALA A 104 -43.02 -14.65 24.18
N GLY A 105 -41.77 -14.82 24.62
CA GLY A 105 -40.63 -14.32 23.88
C GLY A 105 -40.50 -15.09 22.58
N GLU A 106 -40.26 -14.38 21.49
CA GLU A 106 -39.91 -14.99 20.21
C GLU A 106 -38.52 -15.63 20.38
N ALA A 107 -38.48 -16.97 20.39
CA ALA A 107 -37.25 -17.70 20.57
C ALA A 107 -36.36 -17.48 19.35
N ALA A 108 -35.13 -17.01 19.58
CA ALA A 108 -34.11 -17.00 18.54
C ALA A 108 -33.99 -18.42 17.96
N THR A 109 -34.21 -18.54 16.65
CA THR A 109 -34.08 -19.81 15.94
C THR A 109 -32.64 -20.31 16.05
N PRO A 110 -32.40 -21.63 16.23
CA PRO A 110 -31.05 -22.16 16.24
C PRO A 110 -30.37 -21.89 14.90
N THR A 111 -29.12 -21.45 14.93
CA THR A 111 -28.28 -21.26 13.76
C THR A 111 -28.06 -22.61 13.07
N ASP A 112 -28.65 -22.80 11.88
CA ASP A 112 -28.46 -24.02 11.10
C ASP A 112 -27.03 -24.07 10.53
N VAL A 113 -26.24 -25.03 11.01
CA VAL A 113 -24.89 -25.31 10.49
C VAL A 113 -25.02 -26.16 9.23
N VAL A 114 -25.04 -25.52 8.07
CA VAL A 114 -25.06 -26.21 6.77
C VAL A 114 -23.65 -26.70 6.42
N VAL A 115 -23.38 -27.98 6.66
CA VAL A 115 -22.18 -28.66 6.15
C VAL A 115 -22.45 -29.14 4.73
N VAL A 116 -21.90 -28.43 3.73
CA VAL A 116 -22.01 -28.79 2.31
C VAL A 116 -20.89 -29.73 1.88
N ASP A 117 -21.22 -30.72 1.06
CA ASP A 117 -20.25 -31.68 0.51
C ASP A 117 -19.48 -31.04 -0.67
N PRO A 118 -18.14 -30.91 -0.60
CA PRO A 118 -17.34 -30.31 -1.67
C PRO A 118 -17.36 -31.11 -2.98
N ALA A 119 -17.94 -32.32 -3.00
CA ALA A 119 -18.16 -33.08 -4.23
C ALA A 119 -19.38 -32.60 -5.07
N VAL A 120 -20.23 -31.70 -4.54
CA VAL A 120 -21.55 -31.38 -5.15
C VAL A 120 -21.85 -29.89 -5.29
N THR A 121 -21.20 -29.00 -4.54
CA THR A 121 -21.42 -27.54 -4.60
C THR A 121 -20.13 -26.79 -4.90
N THR A 122 -20.18 -25.86 -5.86
CA THR A 122 -19.05 -25.00 -6.24
C THR A 122 -19.12 -23.64 -5.55
N PRO A 123 -18.02 -22.88 -5.46
CA PRO A 123 -18.04 -21.51 -4.91
C PRO A 123 -19.05 -20.59 -5.61
N ALA A 124 -19.27 -20.78 -6.92
CA ALA A 124 -20.24 -20.00 -7.68
C ALA A 124 -21.69 -20.24 -7.26
N ASP A 125 -22.02 -21.43 -6.73
CA ASP A 125 -23.37 -21.75 -6.23
C ASP A 125 -23.66 -21.05 -4.88
N VAL A 126 -22.63 -20.67 -4.12
CA VAL A 126 -22.75 -20.00 -2.82
C VAL A 126 -22.82 -18.48 -2.97
N LEU A 127 -22.30 -17.90 -4.07
CA LEU A 127 -22.40 -16.47 -4.36
C LEU A 127 -23.78 -16.02 -4.90
N ALA A 128 -24.71 -16.95 -5.15
CA ALA A 128 -25.96 -16.67 -5.87
C ALA A 128 -27.15 -16.27 -4.98
N ASP A 129 -27.03 -16.34 -3.65
CA ASP A 129 -28.14 -16.08 -2.71
C ASP A 129 -27.70 -15.11 -1.61
N ALA A 130 -28.52 -14.09 -1.33
CA ALA A 130 -28.16 -12.99 -0.42
C ALA A 130 -28.74 -13.21 0.99
N PRO A 131 -27.93 -13.34 2.05
CA PRO A 131 -28.43 -13.62 3.40
C PRO A 131 -28.77 -12.35 4.20
N ASP A 132 -29.95 -12.35 4.84
CA ASP A 132 -30.42 -11.31 5.77
C ASP A 132 -29.78 -11.43 7.19
N ALA A 133 -28.45 -11.53 7.29
CA ALA A 133 -27.68 -11.42 8.55
C ALA A 133 -26.16 -11.34 8.29
N PRO A 134 -25.33 -10.80 9.21
CA PRO A 134 -23.87 -10.88 9.09
C PRO A 134 -23.38 -12.34 9.22
N THR A 135 -23.13 -12.98 8.07
CA THR A 135 -22.57 -14.34 8.00
C THR A 135 -21.06 -14.35 8.22
N VAL A 136 -20.62 -15.11 9.22
CA VAL A 136 -19.20 -15.47 9.43
C VAL A 136 -18.72 -16.25 8.20
N THR A 137 -17.92 -15.61 7.34
CA THR A 137 -17.27 -16.31 6.23
C THR A 137 -15.96 -16.92 6.71
N LEU A 138 -15.98 -18.21 7.02
CA LEU A 138 -14.75 -18.98 7.21
C LEU A 138 -14.09 -19.19 5.85
N PHE A 139 -12.99 -18.47 5.58
CA PHE A 139 -12.11 -18.77 4.46
C PHE A 139 -11.41 -20.12 4.73
N ALA A 140 -11.09 -20.86 3.66
CA ALA A 140 -10.38 -22.12 3.79
C ALA A 140 -8.96 -21.88 4.33
N GLU A 141 -8.54 -22.70 5.29
CA GLU A 141 -7.19 -22.66 5.86
C GLU A 141 -6.17 -22.95 4.73
N PRO A 142 -5.23 -22.03 4.43
CA PRO A 142 -4.28 -22.22 3.33
C PRO A 142 -3.38 -23.42 3.61
N ALA A 143 -3.03 -24.16 2.56
CA ALA A 143 -2.17 -25.34 2.68
C ALA A 143 -0.75 -24.91 3.06
N ASP A 144 -0.38 -25.15 4.33
CA ASP A 144 0.87 -24.75 5.01
C ASP A 144 2.11 -24.79 4.08
N PRO A 145 2.51 -23.65 3.49
CA PRO A 145 3.74 -23.57 2.72
C PRO A 145 4.91 -23.56 3.70
N ALA A 146 5.95 -24.33 3.43
CA ALA A 146 7.10 -24.46 4.32
C ALA A 146 7.64 -23.08 4.74
N ALA A 147 7.42 -22.71 6.01
CA ALA A 147 7.67 -21.38 6.53
C ALA A 147 9.09 -20.90 6.19
N ALA A 148 9.17 -19.76 5.49
CA ALA A 148 10.41 -19.04 5.32
C ALA A 148 10.97 -18.65 6.71
N ALA A 149 12.30 -18.51 6.80
CA ALA A 149 12.89 -17.92 8.00
C ALA A 149 12.38 -16.49 8.18
N ALA A 150 12.21 -16.06 9.43
CA ALA A 150 11.93 -14.67 9.75
C ALA A 150 13.03 -13.76 9.15
N PRO A 151 12.68 -12.57 8.62
CA PRO A 151 13.65 -11.64 8.04
C PRO A 151 14.79 -11.34 9.01
N ALA A 152 16.02 -11.33 8.51
CA ALA A 152 17.22 -11.05 9.28
C ALA A 152 17.99 -9.83 8.73
N PRO A 153 18.78 -9.12 9.56
CA PRO A 153 19.54 -7.95 9.10
C PRO A 153 20.43 -8.27 7.89
N GLY A 154 20.15 -7.61 6.76
CA GLY A 154 20.82 -7.81 5.48
C GLY A 154 20.03 -8.64 4.45
N ASP A 155 18.87 -9.18 4.83
CA ASP A 155 17.87 -9.64 3.87
C ASP A 155 17.20 -8.43 3.17
N PRO A 156 16.68 -8.60 1.93
CA PRO A 156 15.97 -7.52 1.24
C PRO A 156 14.77 -7.00 2.04
N CYS A 157 14.56 -5.67 2.05
CA CYS A 157 13.42 -5.01 2.69
C CYS A 157 13.38 -5.04 4.25
N TYR A 158 14.40 -5.63 4.90
CA TYR A 158 14.46 -5.79 6.37
C TYR A 158 14.30 -4.44 7.11
N PRO A 159 13.47 -4.34 8.18
CA PRO A 159 12.86 -5.42 8.96
C PRO A 159 11.58 -6.03 8.38
N ALA A 160 10.97 -5.40 7.38
CA ALA A 160 9.81 -5.90 6.67
C ALA A 160 10.18 -7.00 5.66
N VAL A 161 9.20 -7.45 4.88
CA VAL A 161 9.41 -8.14 3.59
C VAL A 161 8.68 -7.39 2.49
N CYS A 162 9.35 -7.21 1.36
CA CYS A 162 8.75 -6.61 0.18
C CYS A 162 8.19 -7.75 -0.68
N ILE A 163 6.87 -7.90 -0.70
CA ILE A 163 6.16 -8.86 -1.55
C ILE A 163 5.62 -8.15 -2.79
N ASP A 164 5.56 -8.83 -3.93
CA ASP A 164 5.02 -8.23 -5.14
C ASP A 164 4.26 -9.19 -6.06
N ASN A 165 3.30 -8.65 -6.82
CA ASN A 165 2.50 -9.39 -7.81
C ASN A 165 2.87 -9.03 -9.27
N GLY A 166 3.95 -8.28 -9.47
CA GLY A 166 4.38 -7.72 -10.75
C GLY A 166 3.78 -6.37 -11.13
N THR A 167 2.81 -5.85 -10.36
CA THR A 167 2.19 -4.51 -10.55
C THR A 167 2.21 -3.69 -9.26
N ILE A 168 1.89 -4.33 -8.13
CA ILE A 168 1.95 -3.75 -6.79
C ILE A 168 3.07 -4.42 -6.00
N LEU A 169 3.81 -3.63 -5.22
CA LEU A 169 4.69 -4.10 -4.15
C LEU A 169 4.17 -3.57 -2.80
N LEU A 170 4.27 -4.41 -1.77
CA LEU A 170 3.97 -4.07 -0.38
C LEU A 170 5.16 -4.40 0.52
N ALA A 171 5.64 -3.43 1.31
CA ALA A 171 6.57 -3.66 2.41
C ALA A 171 5.78 -4.05 3.68
N VAL A 172 5.65 -5.35 3.97
CA VAL A 172 4.83 -5.87 5.08
C VAL A 172 5.70 -6.21 6.29
N ASN A 173 5.37 -5.65 7.45
CA ASN A 173 6.05 -5.94 8.71
C ASN A 173 5.56 -7.24 9.37
N PRO A 174 6.39 -7.89 10.22
CA PRO A 174 5.97 -9.03 11.03
C PRO A 174 4.74 -8.80 11.91
N THR A 175 4.43 -7.54 12.22
CA THR A 175 3.31 -7.07 13.05
C THR A 175 2.03 -6.71 12.27
N GLY A 176 2.01 -6.85 10.94
CA GLY A 176 0.79 -6.78 10.11
C GLY A 176 0.44 -5.39 9.55
N GLU A 177 1.23 -4.37 9.82
CA GLU A 177 1.27 -3.05 9.19
C GLU A 177 2.25 -2.99 8.00
N LEU A 178 2.13 -1.95 7.18
CA LEU A 178 3.05 -1.68 6.06
C LEU A 178 4.25 -0.81 6.50
N ASN A 179 5.03 -0.36 5.50
CA ASN A 179 6.14 0.57 5.56
C ASN A 179 7.46 0.04 6.17
N THR A 180 8.57 0.33 5.49
CA THR A 180 9.94 0.09 5.98
C THR A 180 10.83 1.27 5.62
N SER A 181 11.88 1.51 6.41
CA SER A 181 12.88 2.54 6.12
C SER A 181 14.03 2.08 5.21
N ASP A 182 13.98 0.83 4.72
CA ASP A 182 14.97 0.30 3.77
C ASP A 182 14.38 -0.81 2.88
N GLY A 183 13.85 -0.43 1.72
CA GLY A 183 13.44 -1.34 0.65
C GLY A 183 14.60 -2.01 -0.11
N THR A 184 15.87 -1.78 0.27
CA THR A 184 17.04 -2.24 -0.50
C THR A 184 16.97 -3.73 -0.82
N GLY A 185 17.20 -4.07 -2.09
CA GLY A 185 17.17 -5.44 -2.60
C GLY A 185 15.78 -5.89 -3.10
N SER A 186 14.73 -5.09 -2.86
CA SER A 186 13.42 -5.26 -3.49
C SER A 186 13.33 -4.51 -4.83
N LYS A 187 12.12 -4.35 -5.39
CA LYS A 187 11.86 -3.58 -6.61
C LYS A 187 11.79 -2.06 -6.37
N ALA A 188 11.34 -1.62 -5.20
CA ALA A 188 11.38 -0.22 -4.75
C ALA A 188 12.81 0.36 -4.81
N GLY A 189 13.82 -0.51 -4.61
CA GLY A 189 15.22 -0.10 -4.56
C GLY A 189 15.61 0.46 -3.18
N PRO A 190 16.66 1.28 -3.09
CA PRO A 190 17.16 1.78 -1.81
C PRO A 190 16.42 3.05 -1.36
N GLY A 191 15.98 3.08 -0.11
CA GLY A 191 15.16 4.15 0.47
C GLY A 191 14.00 3.55 1.26
N ASP A 192 13.11 4.39 1.74
CA ASP A 192 11.86 3.93 2.37
C ASP A 192 10.96 3.25 1.32
N ALA A 193 10.13 2.28 1.74
CA ALA A 193 9.19 1.57 0.86
C ALA A 193 7.91 1.17 1.61
N GLY A 194 6.76 1.24 0.94
CA GLY A 194 5.44 1.09 1.54
C GLY A 194 4.48 0.36 0.60
N LEU A 195 3.56 1.11 -0.02
CA LEU A 195 2.70 0.68 -1.11
C LEU A 195 3.20 1.31 -2.42
N GLU A 196 3.81 0.51 -3.28
CA GLU A 196 4.45 0.97 -4.52
C GLU A 196 3.67 0.50 -5.77
N PHE A 197 3.45 1.42 -6.71
CA PHE A 197 2.94 1.10 -8.05
C PHE A 197 4.11 0.90 -9.02
N LEU A 198 4.56 -0.35 -9.16
CA LEU A 198 5.73 -0.75 -9.95
C LEU A 198 5.79 -0.23 -11.40
N PRO A 199 4.68 0.02 -12.12
CA PRO A 199 4.74 0.62 -13.47
C PRO A 199 5.26 2.06 -13.50
N THR A 200 5.09 2.84 -12.44
CA THR A 200 5.70 4.19 -12.29
C THR A 200 6.96 4.14 -11.43
N GLY A 201 7.03 3.21 -10.47
CA GLY A 201 8.09 3.16 -9.45
C GLY A 201 7.90 4.20 -8.35
N ASN A 202 6.64 4.63 -8.16
CA ASN A 202 6.23 5.60 -7.15
C ASN A 202 5.66 4.87 -5.93
N ASP A 203 5.97 5.36 -4.73
CA ASP A 203 5.30 4.96 -3.48
C ASP A 203 4.11 5.87 -3.14
N SER A 204 3.42 5.54 -2.06
CA SER A 204 2.21 6.24 -1.58
C SER A 204 2.06 6.30 -0.07
N THR A 205 2.88 5.58 0.71
CA THR A 205 2.73 5.49 2.17
C THR A 205 4.04 5.53 2.95
N SER A 206 5.20 5.41 2.29
CA SER A 206 6.51 5.44 2.94
C SER A 206 7.33 6.74 2.88
N PRO A 207 7.06 7.73 2.01
CA PRO A 207 7.64 9.06 2.18
C PRO A 207 7.25 9.66 3.56
N GLY A 208 7.90 10.76 3.95
CA GLY A 208 7.49 11.49 5.16
C GLY A 208 7.70 10.73 6.48
N CYS A 209 6.61 10.17 6.99
CA CYS A 209 6.58 9.29 8.16
C CYS A 209 6.04 7.91 7.77
N LEU A 210 6.44 6.87 8.50
CA LEU A 210 5.99 5.50 8.24
C LEU A 210 4.57 5.26 8.83
N CYS A 211 3.67 6.19 8.58
CA CYS A 211 2.36 6.36 9.20
C CYS A 211 1.26 5.46 8.58
N GLU A 212 1.54 4.17 8.40
CA GLU A 212 0.53 3.16 8.07
C GLU A 212 0.36 2.23 9.27
N GLY A 213 -0.88 1.98 9.68
CA GLY A 213 -1.11 1.31 10.94
C GLY A 213 -2.51 0.80 11.20
N TRP A 214 -2.61 -0.08 12.18
CA TRP A 214 -3.84 -0.77 12.56
C TRP A 214 -3.96 -0.98 14.06
N GLY A 215 -5.20 -1.15 14.53
CA GLY A 215 -5.45 -1.60 15.90
C GLY A 215 -6.79 -2.32 16.06
N VAL A 216 -6.88 -3.16 17.07
CA VAL A 216 -8.11 -3.85 17.50
C VAL A 216 -8.37 -3.58 18.98
N ALA A 217 -9.63 -3.48 19.37
CA ALA A 217 -10.02 -3.23 20.77
C ALA A 217 -11.34 -3.89 21.17
N ASP A 218 -11.44 -4.27 22.44
CA ASP A 218 -12.73 -4.37 23.14
C ASP A 218 -12.99 -3.04 23.89
N PRO A 219 -14.00 -2.26 23.48
CA PRO A 219 -14.33 -1.00 24.15
C PRO A 219 -14.97 -1.19 25.53
N ALA A 220 -15.41 -2.40 25.91
CA ALA A 220 -16.04 -2.64 27.22
C ALA A 220 -15.00 -2.79 28.34
N THR A 221 -13.89 -3.47 28.08
CA THR A 221 -12.74 -3.60 29.00
C THR A 221 -11.67 -2.54 28.80
N GLY A 222 -11.58 -1.96 27.60
CA GLY A 222 -10.50 -1.04 27.22
C GLY A 222 -9.21 -1.74 26.79
N VAL A 223 -9.22 -3.07 26.65
CA VAL A 223 -8.09 -3.82 26.09
C VAL A 223 -7.99 -3.54 24.59
N TRP A 224 -6.80 -3.16 24.14
CA TRP A 224 -6.49 -2.89 22.75
C TRP A 224 -5.03 -3.23 22.45
N GLY A 225 -4.72 -3.47 21.18
CA GLY A 225 -3.37 -3.55 20.65
C GLY A 225 -3.35 -3.28 19.16
N GLY A 226 -2.17 -2.98 18.62
CA GLY A 226 -2.02 -2.54 17.23
C GLY A 226 -0.57 -2.23 16.88
N ALA A 227 -0.33 -1.84 15.64
CA ALA A 227 0.99 -1.47 15.15
C ALA A 227 0.92 -0.32 14.13
N ASN A 228 1.95 0.52 14.15
CA ASN A 228 2.25 1.60 13.22
C ASN A 228 3.75 1.90 13.41
N GLN A 229 4.51 2.01 12.33
CA GLN A 229 5.97 2.15 12.41
C GLN A 229 6.42 3.51 12.97
N ASP A 230 5.61 4.57 12.85
CA ASP A 230 5.86 5.88 13.48
C ASP A 230 5.59 5.85 14.99
N ASP A 231 4.48 5.25 15.43
CA ASP A 231 4.12 5.10 16.87
C ASP A 231 5.10 4.16 17.61
N SER A 232 5.33 2.95 17.07
CA SER A 232 6.13 1.90 17.69
C SER A 232 6.51 0.80 16.68
N PRO A 233 7.78 0.70 16.25
CA PRO A 233 8.26 -0.29 15.28
C PRO A 233 8.10 -1.78 15.64
N ASN A 234 7.61 -2.10 16.84
CA ASN A 234 7.34 -3.48 17.28
C ASN A 234 5.86 -3.67 17.70
N GLY A 235 5.00 -2.72 17.37
CA GLY A 235 3.61 -2.64 17.84
C GLY A 235 3.47 -2.24 19.31
N ILE A 236 2.22 -2.17 19.76
CA ILE A 236 1.78 -1.79 21.10
C ILE A 236 0.80 -2.86 21.61
N ASN A 237 1.02 -3.29 22.86
CA ASN A 237 0.24 -4.33 23.56
C ASN A 237 0.11 -5.66 22.78
N LEU A 238 1.06 -5.99 21.91
CA LEU A 238 1.03 -7.21 21.11
C LEU A 238 2.37 -7.96 21.11
N SER A 239 2.33 -9.19 20.61
CA SER A 239 3.49 -10.02 20.33
C SER A 239 3.25 -10.82 19.05
N VAL A 240 4.27 -10.95 18.20
CA VAL A 240 4.21 -11.79 16.99
C VAL A 240 4.17 -13.27 17.41
N GLU A 241 3.13 -13.99 17.00
CA GLU A 241 2.99 -15.44 17.17
C GLU A 241 3.70 -16.18 16.03
N SER A 242 3.49 -15.72 14.79
CA SER A 242 4.19 -16.20 13.61
C SER A 242 4.23 -15.15 12.50
N PHE A 243 5.24 -15.26 11.64
CA PHE A 243 5.31 -14.53 10.38
C PHE A 243 5.87 -15.44 9.30
N THR A 244 5.15 -15.61 8.19
CA THR A 244 5.56 -16.41 7.05
C THR A 244 5.38 -15.61 5.77
N TRP A 245 6.22 -15.88 4.75
CA TRP A 245 6.18 -15.11 3.51
C TRP A 245 6.74 -15.91 2.33
N THR A 246 6.38 -15.45 1.14
CA THR A 246 6.95 -15.82 -0.17
C THR A 246 7.20 -14.54 -0.96
N GLY A 247 7.81 -14.61 -2.15
CA GLY A 247 8.04 -13.42 -2.98
C GLY A 247 6.76 -12.64 -3.37
N SER A 248 5.57 -13.21 -3.18
CA SER A 248 4.29 -12.57 -3.51
C SER A 248 3.23 -12.65 -2.41
N THR A 249 3.51 -13.22 -1.24
CA THR A 249 2.53 -13.37 -0.13
C THR A 249 3.19 -13.17 1.23
N ALA A 250 2.44 -12.68 2.22
CA ALA A 250 2.88 -12.62 3.61
C ALA A 250 1.71 -12.92 4.56
N THR A 251 1.98 -13.60 5.66
CA THR A 251 1.00 -13.87 6.72
C THR A 251 1.59 -13.47 8.05
N SER A 252 1.03 -12.43 8.66
CA SER A 252 1.30 -12.05 10.05
C SER A 252 0.23 -12.64 10.95
N VAL A 253 0.66 -13.24 12.06
CA VAL A 253 -0.21 -13.63 13.17
C VAL A 253 0.35 -13.03 14.45
N VAL A 254 -0.45 -12.20 15.12
CA VAL A 254 -0.08 -11.56 16.39
C VAL A 254 -1.09 -11.92 17.49
N LEU A 255 -0.61 -11.92 18.73
CA LEU A 255 -1.43 -11.94 19.92
C LEU A 255 -1.46 -10.54 20.52
N VAL A 256 -2.64 -9.92 20.57
CA VAL A 256 -2.89 -8.73 21.40
C VAL A 256 -3.12 -9.21 22.82
N ASN A 257 -2.41 -8.62 23.77
CA ASN A 257 -2.38 -9.06 25.16
C ASN A 257 -3.07 -8.03 26.07
N ASP A 258 -3.66 -8.51 27.16
CA ASP A 258 -4.19 -7.65 28.22
C ASP A 258 -3.08 -7.06 29.13
N ALA A 259 -3.47 -6.30 30.15
CA ALA A 259 -2.54 -5.65 31.07
C ALA A 259 -1.72 -6.64 31.92
N GLU A 260 -2.23 -7.85 32.10
CA GLU A 260 -1.58 -8.97 32.78
C GLU A 260 -0.65 -9.77 31.83
N GLY A 261 -0.70 -9.48 30.52
CA GLY A 261 0.10 -10.13 29.49
C GLY A 261 -0.49 -11.44 28.96
N ALA A 262 -1.78 -11.71 29.19
CA ALA A 262 -2.48 -12.85 28.63
C ALA A 262 -3.06 -12.53 27.25
N PRO A 263 -3.07 -13.48 26.29
CA PRO A 263 -3.66 -13.26 24.96
C PRO A 263 -5.16 -12.96 25.04
N TYR A 264 -5.57 -11.83 24.47
CA TYR A 264 -6.94 -11.33 24.46
C TYR A 264 -7.57 -11.40 23.07
N PHE A 265 -6.81 -11.03 22.03
CA PHE A 265 -7.13 -11.35 20.64
C PHE A 265 -5.97 -12.09 19.97
N ARG A 266 -6.28 -13.00 19.05
CA ARG A 266 -5.36 -13.35 17.95
C ARG A 266 -5.81 -12.61 16.70
N VAL A 267 -4.90 -11.89 16.06
CA VAL A 267 -5.16 -11.19 14.79
C VAL A 267 -4.28 -11.80 13.71
N THR A 268 -4.86 -12.10 12.56
CA THR A 268 -4.17 -12.60 11.38
C THR A 268 -4.40 -11.65 10.22
N HIS A 269 -3.32 -11.23 9.56
CA HIS A 269 -3.33 -10.51 8.29
C HIS A 269 -2.65 -11.39 7.24
N GLU A 270 -3.42 -11.91 6.29
CA GLU A 270 -2.92 -12.72 5.17
C GLU A 270 -2.96 -11.90 3.88
N TYR A 271 -1.79 -11.45 3.43
CA TYR A 271 -1.57 -10.68 2.21
C TYR A 271 -1.35 -11.63 1.01
N VAL A 272 -2.25 -11.56 0.02
CA VAL A 272 -2.21 -12.33 -1.22
C VAL A 272 -2.52 -11.44 -2.44
N PRO A 273 -1.99 -11.72 -3.65
CA PRO A 273 -2.42 -11.03 -4.85
C PRO A 273 -3.91 -11.29 -5.11
N SER A 274 -4.65 -10.27 -5.58
CA SER A 274 -6.04 -10.49 -5.99
C SER A 274 -6.13 -11.33 -7.25
N GLU A 275 -6.92 -12.41 -7.22
CA GLU A 275 -7.20 -13.22 -8.41
C GLU A 275 -8.07 -12.47 -9.45
N ALA A 276 -8.79 -11.43 -9.02
CA ALA A 276 -9.71 -10.67 -9.86
C ALA A 276 -9.02 -9.56 -10.69
N THR A 277 -7.88 -9.04 -10.23
CA THR A 277 -7.16 -7.94 -10.89
C THR A 277 -5.70 -7.83 -10.43
N PRO A 278 -4.73 -7.60 -11.33
CA PRO A 278 -3.32 -7.39 -10.93
C PRO A 278 -3.11 -6.08 -10.18
N ASN A 279 -4.04 -5.12 -10.27
CA ASN A 279 -3.93 -3.81 -9.63
C ASN A 279 -4.11 -3.85 -8.10
N LEU A 280 -4.43 -5.01 -7.51
CA LEU A 280 -4.71 -5.15 -6.08
C LEU A 280 -3.96 -6.32 -5.43
N TYR A 281 -3.51 -6.08 -4.21
CA TYR A 281 -3.39 -7.05 -3.15
C TYR A 281 -4.70 -7.14 -2.35
N GLN A 282 -5.00 -8.33 -1.88
CA GLN A 282 -6.05 -8.62 -0.91
C GLN A 282 -5.40 -9.00 0.43
N VAL A 283 -5.96 -8.49 1.52
CA VAL A 283 -5.57 -8.86 2.89
C VAL A 283 -6.78 -9.48 3.57
N ASN A 284 -6.74 -10.79 3.82
CA ASN A 284 -7.74 -11.45 4.65
C ASN A 284 -7.42 -11.14 6.10
N VAL A 285 -8.24 -10.33 6.76
CA VAL A 285 -8.10 -10.03 8.18
C VAL A 285 -9.00 -10.95 8.96
N THR A 286 -8.45 -11.61 9.99
CA THR A 286 -9.22 -12.44 10.93
C THR A 286 -8.87 -12.07 12.36
N ILE A 287 -9.89 -11.88 13.19
CA ILE A 287 -9.79 -11.57 14.61
C ILE A 287 -10.48 -12.69 15.39
N GLU A 288 -9.74 -13.35 16.27
CA GLU A 288 -10.21 -14.43 17.16
C GLU A 288 -10.23 -13.94 18.61
N ASN A 289 -11.35 -14.17 19.32
CA ASN A 289 -11.49 -13.82 20.73
C ASN A 289 -10.80 -14.87 21.62
N MET A 290 -9.73 -14.47 22.30
CA MET A 290 -8.95 -15.29 23.24
C MET A 290 -9.25 -14.99 24.72
N SER A 291 -10.01 -13.92 25.02
CA SER A 291 -10.21 -13.33 26.36
C SER A 291 -10.93 -14.20 27.42
N GLY A 292 -11.39 -15.39 27.06
CA GLY A 292 -12.12 -16.29 27.96
C GLY A 292 -13.56 -15.87 28.31
N ALA A 293 -14.03 -14.73 27.82
CA ALA A 293 -15.41 -14.25 27.92
C ALA A 293 -15.93 -13.77 26.54
N PRO A 294 -17.25 -13.78 26.27
CA PRO A 294 -17.79 -13.21 25.04
C PRO A 294 -17.59 -11.69 25.02
N ILE A 295 -17.09 -11.17 23.90
CA ILE A 295 -16.90 -9.73 23.66
C ILE A 295 -18.17 -9.19 23.01
N ALA A 296 -18.70 -8.07 23.50
CA ALA A 296 -19.98 -7.53 23.01
C ALA A 296 -19.86 -6.73 21.70
N THR A 297 -18.67 -6.20 21.40
CA THR A 297 -18.37 -5.37 20.23
C THR A 297 -16.87 -5.43 19.98
N VAL A 298 -16.43 -5.76 18.77
CA VAL A 298 -15.01 -5.65 18.39
C VAL A 298 -14.84 -4.37 17.58
N GLN A 299 -13.95 -3.47 18.01
CA GLN A 299 -13.56 -2.30 17.21
C GLN A 299 -12.24 -2.58 16.49
N TYR A 300 -12.13 -2.10 15.26
CA TYR A 300 -10.90 -2.15 14.47
C TYR A 300 -10.67 -0.79 13.82
N ARG A 301 -9.41 -0.34 13.78
CA ARG A 301 -8.98 0.87 13.10
C ARG A 301 -7.92 0.49 12.07
N ARG A 302 -7.99 1.11 10.89
CA ARG A 302 -6.84 1.23 9.98
C ARG A 302 -6.64 2.71 9.66
N VAL A 303 -5.39 3.16 9.74
CA VAL A 303 -4.93 4.52 9.45
C VAL A 303 -3.80 4.44 8.45
N MET A 304 -3.73 5.44 7.58
CA MET A 304 -2.74 5.53 6.53
C MET A 304 -2.55 7.00 6.21
N ASP A 305 -1.34 7.49 6.35
CA ASP A 305 -0.95 8.72 5.68
C ASP A 305 -0.76 8.47 4.18
N TRP A 306 -1.31 9.35 3.35
CA TRP A 306 -1.15 9.26 1.90
C TRP A 306 -0.07 10.26 1.48
N ASP A 307 0.94 9.76 0.79
CA ASP A 307 2.13 10.54 0.42
C ASP A 307 2.43 10.28 -1.06
N ILE A 308 1.59 10.84 -1.94
CA ILE A 308 1.37 10.32 -3.29
C ILE A 308 2.40 10.87 -4.28
N GLU A 309 3.42 10.07 -4.55
CA GLU A 309 4.40 10.40 -5.57
C GLU A 309 3.75 10.54 -6.98
N PRO A 310 4.22 11.52 -7.80
CA PRO A 310 5.44 12.32 -7.62
C PRO A 310 5.25 13.64 -6.84
N THR A 311 4.16 13.79 -6.06
CA THR A 311 3.84 15.02 -5.31
C THR A 311 3.43 14.75 -3.86
N ALA A 312 4.21 13.93 -3.17
CA ALA A 312 4.13 13.72 -1.71
C ALA A 312 3.92 15.04 -0.92
N PHE A 313 3.24 14.95 0.21
CA PHE A 313 2.74 16.05 1.06
C PHE A 313 1.77 17.03 0.37
N ASN A 314 1.30 16.70 -0.84
CA ASN A 314 0.46 17.53 -1.70
C ASN A 314 -0.48 16.64 -2.53
N GLU A 315 -1.19 15.73 -1.87
CA GLU A 315 -2.10 14.77 -2.47
C GLU A 315 -3.55 15.23 -2.43
N PHE A 316 -4.35 14.58 -3.26
CA PHE A 316 -5.80 14.63 -3.21
C PHE A 316 -6.33 13.29 -2.74
N VAL A 317 -7.22 13.35 -1.75
CA VAL A 317 -7.88 12.18 -1.17
C VAL A 317 -9.37 12.18 -1.51
N THR A 318 -9.80 11.06 -2.07
CA THR A 318 -11.22 10.68 -2.20
C THR A 318 -11.52 9.59 -1.18
N ILE A 319 -12.67 9.66 -0.50
CA ILE A 319 -13.19 8.61 0.41
C ILE A 319 -14.68 8.40 0.12
N ASP A 320 -15.08 7.13 0.01
CA ASP A 320 -16.49 6.73 0.05
C ASP A 320 -16.68 5.55 1.02
N GLY A 321 -17.42 5.76 2.10
CA GLY A 321 -17.81 4.72 3.06
C GLY A 321 -18.95 3.80 2.58
N GLY A 322 -19.54 4.10 1.43
CA GLY A 322 -20.57 3.30 0.77
C GLY A 322 -21.79 3.05 1.66
N THR A 323 -22.10 1.77 1.86
CA THR A 323 -23.22 1.31 2.70
C THR A 323 -22.75 0.37 3.82
N ALA A 324 -21.45 0.36 4.12
CA ALA A 324 -20.82 -0.55 5.08
C ALA A 324 -21.38 -0.38 6.50
N THR A 325 -22.23 -1.31 6.94
CA THR A 325 -22.87 -1.24 8.27
C THR A 325 -21.89 -1.37 9.45
N ALA A 326 -20.71 -1.96 9.25
CA ALA A 326 -19.66 -1.97 10.26
C ALA A 326 -18.84 -0.67 10.31
N LEU A 327 -18.86 0.17 9.27
CA LEU A 327 -18.11 1.42 9.24
C LEU A 327 -18.78 2.45 10.16
N LYS A 328 -18.11 2.76 11.27
CA LYS A 328 -18.62 3.64 12.32
C LYS A 328 -18.18 5.09 12.13
N PHE A 329 -16.96 5.29 11.62
CA PHE A 329 -16.39 6.61 11.38
C PHE A 329 -15.28 6.53 10.32
N THR A 330 -15.11 7.61 9.54
CA THR A 330 -13.99 7.79 8.62
C THR A 330 -13.67 9.27 8.44
N SER A 331 -12.41 9.57 8.16
CA SER A 331 -11.85 10.91 7.96
C SER A 331 -10.53 10.83 7.18
N ASP A 332 -9.92 11.98 6.92
CA ASP A 332 -8.63 12.11 6.26
C ASP A 332 -7.40 12.17 7.20
N ASP A 333 -7.56 11.82 8.47
CA ASP A 333 -6.46 11.91 9.44
C ASP A 333 -5.58 10.65 9.44
N GLY A 334 -4.65 10.60 8.48
CA GLY A 334 -3.63 9.55 8.37
C GLY A 334 -2.65 9.51 9.55
N PHE A 335 -2.41 10.66 10.19
CA PHE A 335 -1.54 10.80 11.37
C PHE A 335 -2.22 10.38 12.69
N ALA A 336 -3.48 9.91 12.64
CA ALA A 336 -4.20 9.50 13.83
C ALA A 336 -3.58 8.24 14.47
N SER A 337 -3.59 8.19 15.80
CA SER A 337 -3.18 6.99 16.54
C SER A 337 -3.98 5.76 16.08
N SER A 338 -3.27 4.64 15.88
CA SER A 338 -3.84 3.35 15.47
C SER A 338 -4.78 2.71 16.50
N ASN A 339 -4.84 3.23 17.73
CA ASN A 339 -5.75 2.74 18.76
C ASN A 339 -7.22 3.11 18.43
N PRO A 340 -8.14 2.14 18.23
CA PRO A 340 -9.56 2.43 17.97
C PRO A 340 -10.26 3.19 19.11
N LEU A 341 -9.71 3.13 20.33
CA LEU A 341 -10.26 3.79 21.51
C LEU A 341 -9.84 5.26 21.64
N SER A 342 -8.91 5.75 20.80
CA SER A 342 -8.50 7.17 20.77
C SER A 342 -9.61 8.11 20.29
N GLY A 343 -10.62 7.57 19.58
CA GLY A 343 -11.79 8.29 19.12
C GLY A 343 -11.57 9.07 17.80
N PRO A 344 -12.60 9.82 17.34
CA PRO A 344 -12.58 10.51 16.05
C PRO A 344 -11.58 11.67 15.98
N SER A 345 -10.90 11.78 14.84
CA SER A 345 -10.04 12.92 14.46
C SER A 345 -10.13 13.17 12.94
N GLN A 346 -9.69 14.33 12.47
CA GLN A 346 -9.78 14.76 11.05
C GLN A 346 -8.75 15.87 10.77
N ILE A 347 -8.35 16.03 9.50
CA ILE A 347 -7.50 17.15 9.05
C ILE A 347 -8.35 18.16 8.29
N LEU A 348 -8.91 17.77 7.15
CA LEU A 348 -9.81 18.61 6.34
C LEU A 348 -11.27 18.15 6.42
N PHE A 349 -11.55 16.84 6.52
CA PHE A 349 -12.92 16.32 6.38
C PHE A 349 -13.23 15.03 7.15
N THR A 350 -14.54 14.77 7.27
CA THR A 350 -15.11 13.55 7.84
C THR A 350 -16.19 12.98 6.95
N GLY A 351 -16.30 11.65 6.93
CA GLY A 351 -17.17 10.94 6.01
C GLY A 351 -16.64 10.99 4.57
N ASN A 352 -17.54 11.01 3.60
CA ASN A 352 -17.18 10.96 2.19
C ASN A 352 -16.65 12.31 1.68
N ALA A 353 -15.63 12.27 0.83
CA ALA A 353 -15.16 13.39 0.02
C ALA A 353 -14.69 12.90 -1.35
N VAL A 354 -14.63 13.82 -2.32
CA VAL A 354 -14.06 13.59 -3.65
C VAL A 354 -13.05 14.70 -3.90
N ASP A 355 -11.85 14.33 -4.31
CA ASP A 355 -10.73 15.20 -4.62
C ASP A 355 -10.54 16.30 -3.55
N SER A 356 -10.45 15.91 -2.28
CA SER A 356 -10.11 16.85 -1.21
C SER A 356 -8.60 17.04 -1.19
N GLY A 357 -8.11 18.27 -1.39
CA GLY A 357 -6.68 18.56 -1.49
C GLY A 357 -6.37 19.87 -2.24
N PRO A 358 -5.09 20.16 -2.53
CA PRO A 358 -3.93 19.38 -2.11
C PRO A 358 -3.60 19.64 -0.64
N ALA A 359 -3.30 18.59 0.11
CA ALA A 359 -2.77 18.69 1.47
C ALA A 359 -1.93 17.46 1.81
N ASP A 360 -1.18 17.59 2.89
CA ASP A 360 -0.47 16.53 3.62
C ASP A 360 -1.50 15.86 4.55
N HIS A 361 -2.10 14.76 4.09
CA HIS A 361 -3.21 14.06 4.74
C HIS A 361 -3.46 12.67 4.15
N GLY A 362 -4.29 11.85 4.81
CA GLY A 362 -4.43 10.44 4.49
C GLY A 362 -5.85 9.91 4.61
N ALA A 363 -6.01 8.75 5.25
CA ALA A 363 -7.31 8.13 5.50
C ALA A 363 -7.34 7.36 6.84
N LEU A 364 -8.48 7.45 7.52
CA LEU A 364 -8.80 6.73 8.75
C LEU A 364 -10.13 6.01 8.56
N PHE A 365 -10.18 4.72 8.92
CA PHE A 365 -11.42 3.95 8.97
C PHE A 365 -11.57 3.24 10.32
N ASP A 366 -12.62 3.59 11.05
CA ASP A 366 -13.04 2.97 12.31
C ASP A 366 -14.23 2.04 12.05
N PHE A 367 -14.03 0.76 12.32
CA PHE A 367 -15.07 -0.27 12.25
C PHE A 367 -15.55 -0.67 13.65
N SER A 368 -16.84 -0.96 13.76
CA SER A 368 -17.48 -1.48 14.96
C SER A 368 -18.30 -2.70 14.60
N PHE A 369 -17.70 -3.86 14.76
CA PHE A 369 -18.32 -5.15 14.49
C PHE A 369 -19.16 -5.62 15.69
N GLY A 370 -20.00 -6.63 15.45
CA GLY A 370 -20.87 -7.22 16.47
C GLY A 370 -20.14 -7.98 17.58
N GLY A 371 -20.92 -8.74 18.35
CA GLY A 371 -20.37 -9.60 19.40
C GLY A 371 -19.55 -10.77 18.85
N LEU A 372 -18.57 -11.21 19.64
CA LEU A 372 -17.65 -12.29 19.32
C LEU A 372 -17.51 -13.23 20.53
N ASP A 373 -18.08 -14.44 20.42
CA ASP A 373 -17.97 -15.47 21.46
C ASP A 373 -16.53 -15.95 21.67
N VAL A 374 -16.25 -16.64 22.78
CA VAL A 374 -14.92 -17.19 23.10
C VAL A 374 -14.49 -18.21 22.04
N GLY A 375 -13.31 -18.01 21.43
CA GLY A 375 -12.83 -18.79 20.29
C GLY A 375 -13.60 -18.53 18.98
N GLY A 376 -14.56 -17.60 18.99
CA GLY A 376 -15.24 -17.11 17.81
C GLY A 376 -14.28 -16.28 16.94
N LYS A 377 -14.50 -16.32 15.62
CA LYS A 377 -13.71 -15.60 14.62
C LYS A 377 -14.59 -14.64 13.81
N LEU A 378 -14.08 -13.43 13.65
CA LEU A 378 -14.60 -12.40 12.75
C LEU A 378 -13.59 -12.24 11.61
N SER A 379 -14.06 -12.16 10.37
CA SER A 379 -13.18 -11.91 9.21
C SER A 379 -13.78 -10.88 8.27
N PHE A 380 -12.91 -10.02 7.73
CA PHE A 380 -13.21 -9.03 6.69
C PHE A 380 -12.01 -8.90 5.75
N VAL A 381 -12.13 -8.09 4.70
CA VAL A 381 -11.10 -7.95 3.68
C VAL A 381 -10.65 -6.50 3.57
N ILE A 382 -9.35 -6.29 3.45
CA ILE A 382 -8.73 -5.02 3.04
C ILE A 382 -8.12 -5.22 1.64
N TYR A 383 -8.12 -4.19 0.81
CA TYR A 383 -7.45 -4.17 -0.48
C TYR A 383 -6.44 -3.02 -0.51
N TYR A 384 -5.24 -3.30 -0.97
CA TYR A 384 -4.18 -2.31 -1.23
C TYR A 384 -3.80 -2.38 -2.70
N GLY A 385 -3.49 -1.25 -3.33
CA GLY A 385 -2.98 -1.30 -4.70
C GLY A 385 -2.90 0.05 -5.38
N GLY A 386 -2.92 -0.01 -6.71
CA GLY A 386 -2.69 1.15 -7.56
C GLY A 386 -3.01 0.84 -9.01
N ALA A 387 -3.39 1.88 -9.75
CA ALA A 387 -3.69 1.80 -11.18
C ALA A 387 -3.22 3.06 -11.90
N ALA A 388 -3.07 3.00 -13.23
CA ALA A 388 -2.50 4.10 -14.03
C ALA A 388 -3.39 5.35 -14.15
N ALA A 389 -4.68 5.22 -13.82
CA ALA A 389 -5.70 6.26 -13.84
C ALA A 389 -6.84 5.88 -12.88
N GLU A 390 -7.67 6.86 -12.49
CA GLU A 390 -8.77 6.60 -11.55
C GLU A 390 -9.78 5.59 -12.10
N THR A 391 -10.08 5.64 -13.40
CA THR A 391 -11.01 4.70 -14.04
C THR A 391 -10.54 3.23 -13.93
N ASP A 392 -9.23 3.01 -13.93
CA ASP A 392 -8.64 1.68 -13.78
C ASP A 392 -8.64 1.23 -12.31
N ALA A 393 -8.57 2.17 -11.37
CA ALA A 393 -8.74 1.92 -9.94
C ALA A 393 -10.21 1.57 -9.60
N GLN A 394 -11.17 2.33 -10.12
CA GLN A 394 -12.60 2.03 -10.03
C GLN A 394 -12.93 0.64 -10.62
N ALA A 395 -12.36 0.30 -11.77
CA ALA A 395 -12.52 -1.03 -12.37
C ALA A 395 -11.92 -2.16 -11.52
N ALA A 396 -10.79 -1.91 -10.86
CA ALA A 396 -10.18 -2.86 -9.92
C ALA A 396 -11.07 -3.08 -8.68
N LEU A 397 -11.65 -2.00 -8.11
CA LEU A 397 -12.60 -2.09 -6.99
C LEU A 397 -13.92 -2.76 -7.38
N ALA A 398 -14.42 -2.53 -8.59
CA ALA A 398 -15.58 -3.21 -9.14
C ALA A 398 -15.37 -4.72 -9.27
N ALA A 399 -14.16 -5.15 -9.64
CA ALA A 399 -13.81 -6.57 -9.82
C ALA A 399 -13.78 -7.35 -8.50
N VAL A 400 -13.50 -6.68 -7.37
CA VAL A 400 -13.49 -7.30 -6.03
C VAL A 400 -14.75 -7.00 -5.20
N GLY A 401 -15.63 -6.10 -5.68
CA GLY A 401 -16.87 -5.74 -5.01
C GLY A 401 -16.68 -4.92 -3.73
N ALA A 402 -15.71 -3.98 -3.73
CA ALA A 402 -15.39 -3.19 -2.54
C ALA A 402 -16.58 -2.34 -2.03
N GLU A 403 -16.76 -2.32 -0.71
CA GLU A 403 -17.91 -1.75 0.01
C GLU A 403 -17.62 -0.37 0.63
N ALA A 404 -16.33 -0.04 0.81
CA ALA A 404 -15.80 1.26 1.23
C ALA A 404 -14.38 1.43 0.66
N TYR A 405 -13.95 2.65 0.34
CA TYR A 405 -12.59 2.92 -0.15
C TYR A 405 -12.08 4.33 0.13
N SER A 406 -10.76 4.48 0.00
CA SER A 406 -10.03 5.70 -0.22
C SER A 406 -9.18 5.59 -1.49
N PHE A 407 -9.09 6.66 -2.27
CA PHE A 407 -8.06 6.86 -3.29
C PHE A 407 -7.10 7.97 -2.87
N GLY A 408 -5.82 7.77 -3.13
CA GLY A 408 -4.78 8.80 -3.07
C GLY A 408 -4.27 9.13 -4.47
N GLN A 409 -4.27 10.41 -4.83
CA GLN A 409 -3.93 10.92 -6.16
C GLN A 409 -2.96 12.11 -6.08
N THR A 410 -2.06 12.23 -7.06
CA THR A 410 -1.12 13.36 -7.16
C THR A 410 -1.86 14.66 -7.47
N SER A 411 -1.37 15.79 -6.94
CA SER A 411 -1.88 17.14 -7.27
C SER A 411 -1.67 17.58 -8.72
N THR A 412 -1.00 16.78 -9.55
CA THR A 412 -0.82 17.09 -10.97
C THR A 412 -2.03 16.77 -11.84
N ASP A 413 -2.84 15.77 -11.47
CA ASP A 413 -4.06 15.37 -12.18
C ASP A 413 -5.02 14.60 -11.25
N PRO A 414 -5.64 15.27 -10.24
CA PRO A 414 -6.49 14.58 -9.27
C PRO A 414 -7.70 13.90 -9.94
N ALA A 415 -8.47 14.63 -10.74
CA ALA A 415 -9.70 14.11 -11.36
C ALA A 415 -9.49 13.07 -12.50
N GLY A 416 -8.25 12.92 -13.00
CA GLY A 416 -7.88 11.85 -13.93
C GLY A 416 -7.13 10.71 -13.24
N GLY A 417 -6.49 11.00 -12.10
CA GLY A 417 -5.73 10.04 -11.32
C GLY A 417 -4.45 9.57 -11.99
N THR A 418 -3.86 10.36 -12.90
CA THR A 418 -2.61 10.00 -13.60
C THR A 418 -1.38 10.65 -12.94
N PRO A 419 -0.19 10.01 -12.97
CA PRO A 419 0.15 8.73 -13.59
C PRO A 419 -0.19 7.50 -12.72
N ASN A 420 -0.66 7.72 -11.50
CA ASN A 420 -1.10 6.68 -10.58
C ASN A 420 -2.23 7.16 -9.65
N THR A 421 -3.26 6.33 -9.52
CA THR A 421 -4.25 6.38 -8.44
C THR A 421 -3.97 5.22 -7.50
N PHE A 422 -3.61 5.52 -6.25
CA PHE A 422 -3.44 4.50 -5.22
C PHE A 422 -4.78 4.15 -4.58
N ILE A 423 -4.87 2.91 -4.09
CA ILE A 423 -6.12 2.27 -3.71
C ILE A 423 -5.98 1.67 -2.32
N PHE A 424 -6.89 2.05 -1.44
CA PHE A 424 -7.06 1.45 -0.14
C PHE A 424 -8.55 1.21 0.10
N ALA A 425 -8.99 -0.04 0.23
CA ALA A 425 -10.42 -0.36 0.25
C ALA A 425 -10.77 -1.55 1.15
N PHE A 426 -12.07 -1.75 1.37
CA PHE A 426 -12.61 -2.77 2.26
C PHE A 426 -13.73 -3.57 1.60
N GLY A 427 -13.84 -4.84 1.98
CA GLY A 427 -14.94 -5.73 1.61
C GLY A 427 -15.32 -6.64 2.78
N LYS A 428 -16.54 -7.18 2.76
CA LYS A 428 -17.16 -7.94 3.86
C LYS A 428 -17.26 -7.14 5.16
N VAL A 429 -17.52 -5.84 5.05
CA VAL A 429 -17.77 -4.90 6.16
C VAL A 429 -19.26 -4.54 6.28
N GLY A 430 -20.12 -5.33 5.64
CA GLY A 430 -21.57 -5.29 5.78
C GLY A 430 -22.24 -4.22 4.92
N GLY A 431 -21.66 -3.88 3.77
CA GLY A 431 -22.23 -3.01 2.75
C GLY A 431 -22.52 -3.74 1.43
N SER A 432 -22.99 -2.98 0.45
CA SER A 432 -23.01 -3.37 -0.96
C SER A 432 -21.79 -2.82 -1.69
N ALA A 433 -21.36 -3.49 -2.76
CA ALA A 433 -20.30 -3.01 -3.64
C ALA A 433 -20.62 -1.59 -4.17
N ILE A 434 -19.65 -0.68 -4.07
CA ILE A 434 -19.79 0.71 -4.52
C ILE A 434 -19.82 0.80 -6.05
N PHE A 435 -18.88 0.10 -6.69
CA PHE A 435 -18.79 0.06 -8.14
C PHE A 435 -19.46 -1.20 -8.67
N ALA A 436 -20.34 -1.04 -9.67
CA ALA A 436 -20.96 -2.18 -10.34
C ALA A 436 -19.90 -2.99 -11.08
N ALA A 437 -19.88 -4.31 -10.85
CA ALA A 437 -19.04 -5.22 -11.62
C ALA A 437 -19.30 -5.05 -13.13
N PRO A 438 -18.26 -5.10 -13.98
CA PRO A 438 -18.43 -4.97 -15.43
C PRO A 438 -19.40 -6.05 -15.94
N GLU A 439 -20.45 -5.63 -16.64
CA GLU A 439 -21.48 -6.55 -17.16
C GLU A 439 -20.80 -7.63 -18.02
N PRO A 440 -21.05 -8.94 -17.76
CA PRO A 440 -20.49 -10.00 -18.58
C PRO A 440 -20.81 -9.74 -20.05
N PRO A 441 -19.85 -9.93 -20.98
CA PRO A 441 -20.12 -9.69 -22.39
C PRO A 441 -21.33 -10.51 -22.82
N ALA A 442 -22.38 -9.82 -23.29
CA ALA A 442 -23.63 -10.44 -23.68
C ALA A 442 -23.34 -11.66 -24.57
N PRO A 443 -23.96 -12.85 -24.30
CA PRO A 443 -23.65 -14.06 -25.02
C PRO A 443 -23.69 -13.79 -26.52
N ALA A 444 -22.55 -13.96 -27.19
CA ALA A 444 -22.41 -13.58 -28.59
C ALA A 444 -23.55 -14.20 -29.39
N GLU A 445 -24.39 -13.35 -30.01
CA GLU A 445 -25.53 -13.84 -30.78
C GLU A 445 -25.01 -14.86 -31.79
N VAL A 446 -25.48 -16.10 -31.65
CA VAL A 446 -25.16 -17.16 -32.60
C VAL A 446 -25.81 -16.77 -33.91
N GLN A 447 -25.05 -16.07 -34.76
CA GLN A 447 -25.55 -15.65 -36.06
C GLN A 447 -26.04 -16.91 -36.78
N PRO A 448 -27.28 -16.91 -37.31
CA PRO A 448 -27.85 -18.09 -37.92
C PRO A 448 -26.90 -18.53 -39.03
N VAL A 449 -26.44 -19.77 -38.95
CA VAL A 449 -25.60 -20.38 -39.98
C VAL A 449 -26.36 -20.26 -41.28
N VAL A 450 -25.89 -19.40 -42.19
CA VAL A 450 -26.49 -19.26 -43.52
C VAL A 450 -26.28 -20.59 -44.22
N ASP A 451 -27.38 -21.32 -44.45
CA ASP A 451 -27.37 -22.57 -45.20
C ASP A 451 -26.71 -22.31 -46.57
N VAL A 452 -25.47 -22.79 -46.71
CA VAL A 452 -24.74 -22.71 -47.97
C VAL A 452 -25.43 -23.66 -48.94
N GLN A 453 -26.29 -23.09 -49.81
CA GLN A 453 -26.91 -23.85 -50.89
C GLN A 453 -25.82 -24.59 -51.67
N PRO A 454 -25.97 -25.91 -51.91
CA PRO A 454 -24.98 -26.65 -52.68
C PRO A 454 -24.91 -26.11 -54.11
N ALA A 455 -23.70 -25.76 -54.54
CA ALA A 455 -23.46 -25.24 -55.88
C ALA A 455 -23.86 -26.27 -56.96
N ALA A 456 -24.49 -25.79 -58.03
CA ALA A 456 -24.88 -26.62 -59.16
C ALA A 456 -23.63 -27.20 -59.88
N PRO A 457 -23.71 -28.44 -60.41
CA PRO A 457 -22.57 -29.07 -61.08
C PRO A 457 -22.25 -28.38 -62.42
N ILE A 458 -21.00 -27.91 -62.55
CA ILE A 458 -20.48 -27.38 -63.83
C ILE A 458 -20.08 -28.57 -64.71
N VAL A 459 -20.75 -28.73 -65.85
CA VAL A 459 -20.35 -29.69 -66.88
C VAL A 459 -19.25 -29.07 -67.74
N ALA A 460 -18.04 -29.62 -67.66
CA ALA A 460 -16.93 -29.19 -68.50
C ALA A 460 -16.92 -29.97 -69.83
N GLU A 461 -17.07 -29.26 -70.95
CA GLU A 461 -16.94 -29.83 -72.29
C GLU A 461 -15.48 -29.77 -72.76
N VAL A 462 -14.96 -30.89 -73.28
CA VAL A 462 -13.54 -31.05 -73.61
C VAL A 462 -13.32 -30.80 -75.10
N ALA A 463 -12.53 -29.78 -75.43
CA ALA A 463 -12.03 -29.53 -76.79
C ALA A 463 -10.50 -29.65 -76.84
N SER A 464 -9.99 -30.23 -77.93
CA SER A 464 -8.66 -30.84 -78.03
C SER A 464 -7.52 -29.88 -78.38
N ALA A 465 -6.31 -30.23 -77.92
CA ALA A 465 -5.07 -29.47 -78.15
C ALA A 465 -4.38 -29.80 -79.50
N PRO A 466 -3.57 -28.86 -80.04
CA PRO A 466 -2.47 -29.16 -80.95
C PRO A 466 -1.11 -29.18 -80.23
N ALA A 467 -0.12 -29.86 -80.80
CA ALA A 467 1.21 -30.07 -80.19
C ALA A 467 2.35 -29.32 -80.91
N LEU A 468 3.31 -28.85 -80.10
CA LEU A 468 4.76 -28.62 -80.33
C LEU A 468 5.31 -28.30 -81.73
N ALA A 469 6.03 -27.17 -81.81
CA ALA A 469 7.21 -26.98 -82.67
C ALA A 469 8.27 -26.14 -81.90
N ALA A 470 9.55 -26.30 -82.22
CA ALA A 470 10.67 -25.79 -81.41
C ALA A 470 11.73 -25.01 -82.23
N THR A 471 12.28 -23.96 -81.61
CA THR A 471 13.63 -23.34 -81.80
C THR A 471 13.85 -22.35 -80.64
N GLY A 472 15.04 -22.07 -80.09
CA GLY A 472 16.37 -22.57 -80.39
C GLY A 472 17.39 -21.44 -80.64
N SER A 473 17.92 -20.80 -79.58
CA SER A 473 19.17 -20.00 -79.62
C SER A 473 19.61 -19.55 -78.21
N ASP A 474 20.92 -19.47 -77.99
CA ASP A 474 21.60 -19.27 -76.69
C ASP A 474 22.40 -17.92 -76.68
N PRO A 475 23.36 -17.59 -75.79
CA PRO A 475 23.22 -16.42 -74.91
C PRO A 475 24.26 -15.28 -75.12
N ALA A 476 23.99 -14.06 -74.61
CA ALA A 476 25.02 -13.03 -74.34
C ALA A 476 24.55 -11.86 -73.43
N THR A 477 25.54 -11.21 -72.78
CA THR A 477 25.52 -9.90 -72.05
C THR A 477 24.60 -9.74 -70.84
N THR A 478 25.04 -9.65 -69.57
CA THR A 478 26.06 -8.80 -68.88
C THR A 478 25.67 -7.33 -68.61
N ALA A 479 25.10 -7.07 -67.43
CA ALA A 479 25.29 -5.86 -66.61
C ALA A 479 25.01 -6.25 -65.14
N ALA A 480 26.00 -6.44 -64.26
CA ALA A 480 26.87 -5.43 -63.66
C ALA A 480 26.09 -4.42 -62.78
N LEU A 481 25.81 -4.81 -61.53
CA LEU A 481 25.47 -3.88 -60.44
C LEU A 481 26.74 -3.61 -59.60
N PRO A 482 27.00 -2.35 -59.19
CA PRO A 482 28.32 -1.91 -58.73
C PRO A 482 28.66 -2.34 -57.29
N TRP A 483 29.94 -2.65 -57.08
CA TRP A 483 30.51 -3.01 -55.77
C TRP A 483 30.97 -1.75 -54.99
N TRP A 484 30.25 -1.35 -53.94
CA TRP A 484 30.79 -0.42 -52.91
C TRP A 484 30.07 -0.42 -51.54
N SER A 485 29.45 -1.52 -51.12
CA SER A 485 28.79 -1.63 -49.78
C SER A 485 29.25 -2.84 -48.97
N LEU A 486 30.56 -3.14 -48.95
CA LEU A 486 31.13 -4.17 -48.08
C LEU A 486 32.40 -3.68 -47.36
N ALA A 487 32.23 -2.68 -46.49
CA ALA A 487 33.30 -2.12 -45.66
C ALA A 487 32.78 -1.66 -44.28
N ALA A 488 32.02 -2.52 -43.59
CA ALA A 488 31.48 -2.21 -42.25
C ALA A 488 31.40 -3.41 -41.26
N VAL A 489 31.87 -4.62 -41.63
CA VAL A 489 31.80 -5.82 -40.75
C VAL A 489 33.09 -6.65 -40.79
N THR A 490 34.23 -6.03 -40.45
CA THR A 490 35.49 -6.73 -40.06
C THR A 490 36.38 -5.83 -39.19
N GLY A 491 35.78 -4.99 -38.34
CA GLY A 491 36.48 -3.95 -37.56
C GLY A 491 36.51 -4.12 -36.03
N ILE A 492 35.86 -5.16 -35.47
CA ILE A 492 35.61 -5.25 -34.00
C ILE A 492 36.07 -6.61 -33.40
N ILE A 493 37.14 -7.22 -33.93
CA ILE A 493 37.91 -8.28 -33.22
C ILE A 493 39.43 -8.01 -33.30
N ALA A 494 39.83 -6.73 -33.27
CA ALA A 494 41.24 -6.31 -33.23
C ALA A 494 41.54 -5.18 -32.23
N GLY A 495 40.52 -4.59 -31.58
CA GLY A 495 40.69 -3.49 -30.61
C GLY A 495 41.04 -3.93 -29.19
N ALA A 496 40.61 -5.13 -28.76
CA ALA A 496 40.75 -5.56 -27.36
C ALA A 496 42.18 -6.00 -26.96
N ALA A 497 43.03 -6.39 -27.93
CA ALA A 497 44.36 -6.90 -27.64
C ALA A 497 45.43 -5.82 -27.36
N LEU A 498 45.24 -4.58 -27.81
CA LEU A 498 46.26 -3.52 -27.69
C LEU A 498 46.19 -2.70 -26.40
N VAL A 499 45.04 -2.65 -25.73
CA VAL A 499 44.86 -1.87 -24.48
C VAL A 499 45.47 -2.60 -23.27
N VAL A 500 45.40 -3.94 -23.24
CA VAL A 500 45.96 -4.77 -22.16
C VAL A 500 47.50 -4.74 -22.16
N LEU A 501 48.14 -4.64 -23.33
CA LEU A 501 49.61 -4.61 -23.44
C LEU A 501 50.24 -3.26 -23.08
N ARG A 502 49.54 -2.12 -23.24
CA ARG A 502 50.07 -0.80 -22.83
C ARG A 502 50.01 -0.54 -21.31
N ARG A 503 49.13 -1.20 -20.55
CA ARG A 503 49.10 -1.06 -19.07
C ARG A 503 50.20 -1.84 -18.32
N ARG A 504 50.89 -2.79 -18.97
CA ARG A 504 52.04 -3.50 -18.36
C ARG A 504 53.40 -2.82 -18.58
N ALA A 505 53.54 -1.92 -19.55
CA ALA A 505 54.81 -1.23 -19.84
C ALA A 505 55.09 0.00 -18.95
N VAL A 506 54.07 0.64 -18.37
CA VAL A 506 54.21 1.87 -17.56
C VAL A 506 54.48 1.58 -16.07
N ARG A 507 54.58 0.30 -15.67
CA ARG A 507 54.88 -0.13 -14.29
C ARG A 507 56.28 -0.71 -14.10
N ALA A 508 57.18 -0.47 -15.06
CA ALA A 508 58.59 -0.91 -15.03
C ALA A 508 59.60 0.25 -14.90
N GLU A 509 59.15 1.51 -14.95
CA GLU A 509 59.97 2.71 -14.77
C GLU A 509 59.32 3.73 -13.80
N ARG A 510 59.06 3.28 -12.56
CA ARG A 510 58.96 4.11 -11.34
C ARG A 510 59.36 3.28 -10.12
#